data_AF-A0AAW0C187-F1
#
_entry.id   AF-A0AAW0C187-F1
#
_cell.length_a   1.000
_cell.length_b   1.000
_cell.length_c   1.000
_cell.angle_alpha   90.00
_cell.angle_beta   90.00
_cell.angle_gamma   90.00
#
_symmetry.space_group_name_H-M   'P 1'
#
loop_
_entity.id
_entity.type
_entity.pdbx_description
1 polymer ?
#
loop_
_entity_poly.entity_id
_entity_poly.type
_entity_poly.pdbx_seq_one_letter_code
_entity_poly.pdbx_strand_id
1 'polypeptide(L)'
;MPLFKRKDKDDGFLPIQAPPANLSPSPTPSSRSSKRSTPHQTLQKPPPRKATPPPNPPHWPSHMHNKCSRSKCDYPNPPQCASGTYTCIGCRKGTYFITPAMAESAVSLSQKTYRFDAENKRQLKLRQEEAERVNRERDYKRYREEEERRQAILAQQELMRRRAEADPRRQEREDERRRRAYEAQHAVYEPVGGYAPGHREDRVPKRKVSLSDFPMPPQYYQSTMASSRQRCVSGGEGLRTKPSTPSLAPSSRSARFARPAPRQQIPQEYYPYPEVY
;
A
#
# COMPACT_ATOMS: atom_id res chain seq x y z
N MET A 1 17.88 26.17 13.73
CA MET A 1 17.46 24.85 13.21
C MET A 1 17.80 23.82 14.27
N PRO A 2 16.82 23.26 15.01
CA PRO A 2 17.14 22.33 16.09
C PRO A 2 17.52 20.97 15.50
N LEU A 3 18.77 20.56 15.78
CA LEU A 3 19.25 19.20 15.55
C LEU A 3 18.53 18.26 16.51
N PHE A 4 17.57 17.49 16.00
CA PHE A 4 17.06 16.32 16.70
C PHE A 4 18.11 15.22 16.66
N LYS A 5 18.89 15.09 17.73
CA LYS A 5 19.72 13.92 18.00
C LYS A 5 18.77 12.72 18.14
N ARG A 6 18.75 11.86 17.12
CA ARG A 6 18.16 10.53 17.23
C ARG A 6 19.01 9.78 18.25
N LYS A 7 18.38 9.45 19.37
CA LYS A 7 18.95 8.59 20.40
C LYS A 7 18.80 7.17 19.86
N ASP A 8 19.88 6.66 19.30
CA ASP A 8 20.00 5.24 18.94
C ASP A 8 19.78 4.44 20.22
N LYS A 9 18.61 3.81 20.32
CA LYS A 9 18.39 2.72 21.26
C LYS A 9 19.00 1.50 20.60
N ASP A 10 20.23 1.21 21.00
CA ASP A 10 20.79 -0.12 20.92
C ASP A 10 19.95 -1.04 21.83
N ASP A 11 18.80 -1.48 21.30
CA ASP A 11 18.09 -2.61 21.84
C ASP A 11 18.98 -3.83 21.58
N GLY A 12 19.75 -4.18 22.60
CA GLY A 12 20.66 -5.31 22.62
C GLY A 12 20.02 -6.54 22.00
N PHE A 13 20.48 -6.88 20.80
CA PHE A 13 20.34 -8.20 20.23
C PHE A 13 21.10 -9.17 21.14
N LEU A 14 20.40 -9.69 22.15
CA LEU A 14 20.82 -10.93 22.77
C LEU A 14 20.85 -11.98 21.65
N PRO A 15 21.99 -12.66 21.41
CA PRO A 15 22.04 -13.71 20.41
C PRO A 15 21.00 -14.77 20.80
N ILE A 16 20.03 -14.99 19.90
CA ILE A 16 19.08 -16.09 20.01
C ILE A 16 19.92 -17.36 19.95
N GLN A 17 20.20 -17.92 21.12
CA GLN A 17 20.88 -19.19 21.27
C GLN A 17 19.97 -20.24 20.62
N ALA A 18 20.40 -20.78 19.49
CA ALA A 18 19.67 -21.84 18.82
C ALA A 18 19.48 -22.99 19.81
N PRO A 19 18.25 -23.54 19.97
CA PRO A 19 18.06 -24.70 20.82
C PRO A 19 18.92 -25.86 20.28
N PRO A 20 19.62 -26.61 21.15
CA PRO A 20 20.42 -27.74 20.71
C PRO A 20 19.53 -28.76 20.00
N ALA A 21 19.82 -28.98 18.72
CA ALA A 21 19.29 -30.08 17.93
C ALA A 21 19.89 -31.39 18.44
N ASN A 22 19.32 -31.98 19.49
CA ASN A 22 19.60 -33.36 19.87
C ASN A 22 18.66 -33.82 20.98
N LEU A 23 17.53 -34.43 20.63
CA LEU A 23 16.99 -35.56 21.38
C LEU A 23 16.25 -36.49 20.42
N SER A 24 16.72 -37.73 20.43
CA SER A 24 16.39 -38.87 19.59
C SER A 24 14.89 -39.21 19.52
N PRO A 25 14.42 -39.79 18.40
CA PRO A 25 13.13 -40.46 18.35
C PRO A 25 13.13 -41.67 19.29
N SER A 26 12.24 -41.66 20.28
CA SER A 26 11.99 -42.80 21.16
C SER A 26 11.35 -43.96 20.35
N PRO A 27 11.77 -45.22 20.58
CA PRO A 27 11.20 -46.36 19.88
C PRO A 27 9.75 -46.61 20.32
N THR A 28 8.86 -46.74 19.35
CA THR A 28 7.49 -47.21 19.50
C THR A 28 7.46 -48.61 20.13
N PRO A 29 6.70 -48.85 21.21
CA PRO A 29 6.49 -50.21 21.71
C PRO A 29 5.56 -50.98 20.77
N SER A 30 6.11 -52.04 20.15
CA SER A 30 5.39 -53.11 19.47
C SER A 30 4.25 -53.64 20.35
N SER A 31 3.02 -53.41 19.92
CA SER A 31 1.83 -53.98 20.55
C SER A 31 1.70 -55.46 20.20
N ARG A 32 1.91 -56.27 21.23
CA ARG A 32 1.81 -57.72 21.29
C ARG A 32 0.39 -58.16 20.92
N SER A 33 0.29 -58.90 19.82
CA SER A 33 -0.93 -59.57 19.36
C SER A 33 -1.31 -60.73 20.30
N SER A 34 -2.05 -60.43 21.36
CA SER A 34 -2.72 -61.45 22.17
C SER A 34 -4.04 -61.87 21.50
N LYS A 35 -4.00 -63.01 20.81
CA LYS A 35 -5.16 -63.76 20.35
C LYS A 35 -5.99 -64.20 21.57
N ARG A 36 -7.06 -63.47 21.87
CA ARG A 36 -8.05 -63.86 22.88
C ARG A 36 -9.24 -64.50 22.16
N SER A 37 -9.46 -65.77 22.45
CA SER A 37 -10.60 -66.58 22.05
C SER A 37 -11.91 -65.94 22.52
N THR A 38 -12.82 -65.68 21.58
CA THR A 38 -14.18 -65.20 21.86
C THR A 38 -15.11 -66.37 22.23
N PRO A 39 -15.84 -66.31 23.35
CA PRO A 39 -16.88 -67.28 23.71
C PRO A 39 -18.14 -67.06 22.84
N HIS A 40 -18.92 -68.14 22.70
CA HIS A 40 -20.17 -68.23 21.95
C HIS A 40 -21.09 -67.01 22.13
N GLN A 41 -21.40 -66.34 21.01
CA GLN A 41 -22.43 -65.31 20.94
C GLN A 41 -23.82 -65.94 21.11
N THR A 42 -24.43 -65.69 22.26
CA THR A 42 -25.87 -65.80 22.44
C THR A 42 -26.56 -64.88 21.41
N LEU A 43 -27.50 -65.44 20.66
CA LEU A 43 -28.29 -64.78 19.61
C LEU A 43 -29.13 -63.64 20.23
N GLN A 44 -28.51 -62.49 20.48
CA GLN A 44 -29.21 -61.30 20.98
C GLN A 44 -30.03 -60.71 19.83
N LYS A 45 -31.32 -60.54 20.11
CA LYS A 45 -32.31 -59.88 19.26
C LYS A 45 -31.70 -58.58 18.69
N PRO A 46 -31.71 -58.33 17.37
CA PRO A 46 -31.08 -57.15 16.80
C PRO A 46 -31.70 -55.91 17.46
N PRO A 47 -30.87 -54.97 17.96
CA PRO A 47 -31.38 -53.76 18.60
C PRO A 47 -32.34 -53.05 17.62
N PRO A 48 -33.43 -52.45 18.13
CA PRO A 48 -34.40 -51.76 17.29
C PRO A 48 -33.65 -50.79 16.38
N ARG A 49 -33.88 -50.89 15.06
CA ARG A 49 -33.21 -50.09 14.04
C ARG A 49 -33.33 -48.63 14.46
N LYS A 50 -32.18 -48.00 14.77
CA LYS A 50 -32.11 -46.60 15.21
C LYS A 50 -32.88 -45.77 14.20
N ALA A 51 -34.02 -45.22 14.62
CA ALA A 51 -34.79 -44.31 13.79
C ALA A 51 -33.86 -43.19 13.33
N THR A 52 -33.66 -43.08 12.02
CA THR A 52 -32.86 -42.00 11.45
C THR A 52 -33.52 -40.69 11.88
N PRO A 53 -32.79 -39.76 12.52
CA PRO A 53 -33.37 -38.50 12.94
C PRO A 53 -33.96 -37.79 11.71
N PRO A 54 -35.14 -37.14 11.85
CA PRO A 54 -35.76 -36.46 10.74
C PRO A 54 -34.81 -35.41 10.17
N PRO A 55 -34.75 -35.24 8.84
CA PRO A 55 -33.87 -34.27 8.21
C PRO A 55 -34.17 -32.85 8.72
N ASN A 56 -33.09 -32.06 8.85
CA ASN A 56 -33.21 -30.67 9.29
C ASN A 56 -34.03 -29.85 8.27
N PRO A 57 -34.81 -28.84 8.72
CA PRO A 57 -35.54 -27.95 7.82
C PRO A 57 -34.62 -27.20 6.84
N PRO A 58 -35.11 -26.84 5.63
CA PRO A 58 -34.28 -26.21 4.59
C PRO A 58 -33.70 -24.83 4.96
N HIS A 59 -34.36 -24.10 5.87
CA HIS A 59 -33.98 -22.74 6.26
C HIS A 59 -32.88 -22.70 7.35
N TRP A 60 -32.30 -23.85 7.70
CA TRP A 60 -31.31 -23.94 8.77
C TRP A 60 -29.94 -23.45 8.31
N PRO A 61 -29.17 -22.72 9.15
CA PRO A 61 -27.92 -22.09 8.71
C PRO A 61 -26.85 -23.08 8.25
N SER A 62 -26.89 -24.30 8.77
CA SER A 62 -26.03 -25.41 8.37
C SER A 62 -26.67 -26.72 8.82
N HIS A 63 -26.41 -27.79 8.07
CA HIS A 63 -26.81 -29.16 8.39
C HIS A 63 -26.27 -29.66 9.74
N MET A 64 -25.23 -29.01 10.29
CA MET A 64 -24.62 -29.36 11.58
C MET A 64 -25.37 -28.81 12.81
N HIS A 65 -26.38 -27.96 12.60
CA HIS A 65 -27.21 -27.48 13.71
C HIS A 65 -28.13 -28.59 14.23
N ASN A 66 -28.48 -28.51 15.52
CA ASN A 66 -29.22 -29.55 16.23
C ASN A 66 -30.64 -29.12 16.59
N LYS A 67 -31.60 -29.99 16.30
CA LYS A 67 -33.02 -29.79 16.64
C LYS A 67 -33.30 -30.05 18.11
N CYS A 68 -34.03 -29.12 18.72
CA CYS A 68 -34.53 -29.28 20.07
C CYS A 68 -35.55 -30.43 20.15
N SER A 69 -35.60 -31.13 21.28
CA SER A 69 -36.59 -32.17 21.58
C SER A 69 -38.02 -31.63 21.66
N ARG A 70 -38.20 -30.33 21.87
CA ARG A 70 -39.52 -29.69 21.81
C ARG A 70 -39.91 -29.42 20.37
N SER A 71 -40.97 -30.07 19.90
CA SER A 71 -41.47 -29.97 18.52
C SER A 71 -41.79 -28.55 18.06
N LYS A 72 -42.20 -27.66 18.97
CA LYS A 72 -42.51 -26.24 18.70
C LYS A 72 -41.29 -25.32 18.69
N CYS A 73 -40.09 -25.83 18.95
CA CYS A 73 -38.88 -25.02 19.00
C CYS A 73 -38.06 -25.21 17.71
N ASP A 74 -38.08 -24.19 16.86
CA ASP A 74 -37.34 -24.16 15.59
C ASP A 74 -35.98 -23.45 15.70
N TYR A 75 -35.45 -23.29 16.91
CA TYR A 75 -34.16 -22.64 17.13
C TYR A 75 -33.00 -23.57 16.67
N PRO A 76 -32.11 -23.12 15.77
CA PRO A 76 -30.98 -23.92 15.31
C PRO A 76 -29.86 -23.89 16.36
N ASN A 77 -29.74 -24.94 17.17
CA ASN A 77 -28.68 -25.00 18.18
C ASN A 77 -27.31 -25.23 17.51
N PRO A 78 -26.27 -24.46 17.89
CA PRO A 78 -24.96 -24.54 17.25
C PRO A 78 -24.31 -25.90 17.47
N PRO A 79 -23.42 -26.33 16.56
CA PRO A 79 -22.65 -27.57 16.74
C PRO A 79 -21.82 -27.52 18.02
N GLN A 80 -21.71 -28.66 18.71
CA GLN A 80 -20.93 -28.83 19.94
C GLN A 80 -19.76 -29.77 19.70
N CYS A 81 -18.60 -29.46 20.28
CA CYS A 81 -17.38 -30.27 20.13
C CYS A 81 -17.34 -31.51 21.03
N ALA A 82 -18.35 -31.70 21.89
CA ALA A 82 -18.45 -32.84 22.78
C ALA A 82 -19.81 -33.53 22.60
N SER A 83 -19.81 -34.85 22.75
CA SER A 83 -21.04 -35.64 22.72
C SER A 83 -21.77 -35.55 24.05
N GLY A 84 -23.10 -35.56 24.02
CA GLY A 84 -23.90 -35.52 25.22
C GLY A 84 -25.27 -34.88 25.00
N THR A 85 -25.99 -34.69 26.09
CA THR A 85 -27.29 -33.99 26.10
C THR A 85 -27.08 -32.55 26.55
N TYR A 86 -27.55 -31.61 25.73
CA TYR A 86 -27.40 -30.18 25.95
C TYR A 86 -28.76 -29.51 26.08
N THR A 87 -28.81 -28.42 26.84
CA THR A 87 -30.02 -27.58 26.96
C THR A 87 -30.14 -26.69 25.74
N CYS A 88 -31.33 -26.65 25.12
CA CYS A 88 -31.58 -25.81 23.95
C CYS A 88 -31.47 -24.32 24.31
N ILE A 89 -30.69 -23.58 23.53
CA ILE A 89 -30.42 -22.15 23.75
C ILE A 89 -31.69 -21.32 23.52
N GLY A 90 -32.47 -21.64 22.48
CA GLY A 90 -33.66 -20.87 22.10
C GLY A 90 -34.79 -20.94 23.14
N CYS A 91 -35.20 -22.15 23.52
CA CYS A 91 -36.35 -22.32 24.43
C CYS A 91 -35.98 -22.55 25.90
N ARG A 92 -34.72 -22.88 26.22
CA ARG A 92 -34.18 -23.21 27.57
C ARG A 92 -34.87 -24.34 28.34
N LYS A 93 -35.95 -24.90 27.81
CA LYS A 93 -36.80 -25.91 28.46
C LYS A 93 -36.73 -27.27 27.75
N GLY A 94 -36.16 -27.33 26.56
CA GLY A 94 -35.93 -28.56 25.82
C GLY A 94 -34.45 -28.90 25.76
N THR A 95 -34.14 -30.10 25.31
CA THR A 95 -32.77 -30.61 25.20
C THR A 95 -32.49 -31.07 23.78
N TYR A 96 -31.24 -31.25 23.41
CA TYR A 96 -30.84 -31.90 22.17
C TYR A 96 -29.64 -32.81 22.44
N PHE A 97 -29.50 -33.85 21.63
CA PHE A 97 -28.45 -34.87 21.80
C PHE A 97 -27.41 -34.75 20.70
N ILE A 98 -26.14 -34.73 21.09
CA ILE A 98 -24.98 -34.71 20.19
C ILE A 98 -24.33 -36.08 20.23
N THR A 99 -24.31 -36.75 19.08
CA THR A 99 -23.61 -38.02 18.93
C THR A 99 -22.09 -37.81 18.86
N PRO A 100 -21.27 -38.82 19.19
CA PRO A 100 -19.81 -38.76 19.01
C PRO A 100 -19.39 -38.33 17.59
N ALA A 101 -20.02 -38.88 16.55
CA ALA A 101 -19.73 -38.53 15.17
C ALA A 101 -20.03 -37.05 14.82
N MET A 102 -21.09 -36.48 15.42
CA MET A 102 -21.40 -35.05 15.26
C MET A 102 -20.40 -34.17 15.98
N ALA A 103 -19.95 -34.57 17.17
CA ALA A 103 -18.92 -33.88 17.92
C ALA A 103 -17.58 -33.86 17.16
N GLU A 104 -17.15 -35.01 16.62
CA GLU A 104 -15.96 -35.12 15.77
C GLU A 104 -16.04 -34.23 14.53
N SER A 105 -17.21 -34.20 13.88
CA SER A 105 -17.45 -33.34 12.72
C SER A 105 -17.36 -31.85 13.08
N ALA A 106 -17.91 -31.45 14.24
CA ALA A 106 -17.80 -30.09 14.76
C ALA A 106 -16.34 -29.71 15.09
N VAL A 107 -15.57 -30.63 15.68
CA VAL A 107 -14.13 -30.45 15.92
C VAL A 107 -13.38 -30.29 14.60
N SER A 108 -13.63 -31.14 13.61
CA SER A 108 -13.01 -31.04 12.29
C SER A 108 -13.31 -29.70 11.62
N LEU A 109 -14.57 -29.25 11.66
CA LEU A 109 -15.00 -27.98 11.08
C LEU A 109 -14.35 -26.79 11.78
N SER A 110 -14.30 -26.78 13.12
CA SER A 110 -13.65 -25.72 13.89
C SER A 110 -12.15 -25.66 13.63
N GLN A 111 -11.47 -26.80 13.53
CA GLN A 111 -10.05 -26.86 13.15
C GLN A 111 -9.80 -26.33 11.73
N LYS A 112 -10.65 -26.69 10.76
CA LYS A 112 -10.56 -26.17 9.39
C LYS A 112 -10.73 -24.65 9.37
N THR A 113 -11.72 -24.13 10.10
CA THR A 113 -12.00 -22.70 10.19
C THR A 113 -10.80 -21.97 10.81
N TYR A 114 -10.27 -22.48 11.92
CA TYR A 114 -9.09 -21.92 12.57
C TYR A 114 -7.85 -21.88 11.65
N ARG A 115 -7.58 -22.98 10.91
CA ARG A 115 -6.48 -23.03 9.94
C ARG A 115 -6.66 -22.02 8.81
N PHE A 116 -7.88 -21.91 8.29
CA PHE A 116 -8.21 -20.94 7.26
C PHE A 116 -8.01 -19.50 7.74
N ASP A 117 -8.48 -19.17 8.94
CA ASP A 117 -8.30 -17.84 9.53
C ASP A 117 -6.83 -17.53 9.81
N ALA A 118 -6.07 -18.50 10.30
CA ALA A 118 -4.63 -18.36 10.53
C ALA A 118 -3.87 -18.10 9.22
N GLU A 119 -4.19 -18.82 8.15
CA GLU A 119 -3.59 -18.61 6.83
C GLU A 119 -3.99 -17.26 6.25
N ASN A 120 -5.27 -16.90 6.32
CA ASN A 120 -5.75 -15.59 5.86
C ASN A 120 -5.06 -14.43 6.60
N LYS A 121 -4.85 -14.58 7.91
CA LYS A 121 -4.10 -13.60 8.72
C LYS A 121 -2.63 -13.49 8.27
N ARG A 122 -1.98 -14.60 7.93
CA ARG A 122 -0.60 -14.60 7.38
C ARG A 122 -0.55 -13.88 6.03
N GLN A 123 -1.48 -14.20 5.13
CA GLN A 123 -1.58 -13.57 3.81
C GLN A 123 -1.85 -12.06 3.89
N LEU A 124 -2.69 -11.63 4.84
CA LEU A 124 -2.93 -10.21 5.07
C LEU A 124 -1.65 -9.49 5.54
N LYS A 125 -0.89 -10.12 6.44
CA LYS A 125 0.36 -9.56 6.94
C LYS A 125 1.41 -9.41 5.83
N LEU A 126 1.57 -10.42 4.99
CA LEU A 126 2.49 -10.37 3.84
C LEU A 126 2.12 -9.23 2.87
N ARG A 127 0.83 -9.04 2.59
CA ARG A 127 0.36 -7.92 1.76
C ARG A 127 0.65 -6.56 2.39
N GLN A 128 0.53 -6.44 3.71
CA GLN A 128 0.88 -5.20 4.43
C GLN A 128 2.38 -4.92 4.35
N GLU A 129 3.22 -5.91 4.64
CA GLU A 129 4.68 -5.77 4.57
C GLU A 129 5.15 -5.42 3.15
N GLU A 130 4.54 -6.01 2.11
CA GLU A 130 4.81 -5.66 0.72
C GLU A 130 4.36 -4.24 0.37
N ALA A 131 3.17 -3.83 0.79
CA ALA A 131 2.68 -2.47 0.58
C ALA A 131 3.60 -1.42 1.26
N GLU A 132 4.09 -1.72 2.45
CA GLU A 132 5.06 -0.88 3.16
C GLU A 132 6.41 -0.83 2.45
N ARG A 133 6.88 -1.94 1.87
CA ARG A 133 8.10 -1.98 1.07
C ARG A 133 7.96 -1.08 -0.17
N VAL A 134 6.88 -1.21 -0.92
CA VAL A 134 6.60 -0.38 -2.10
C VAL A 134 6.49 1.10 -1.71
N ASN A 135 5.85 1.40 -0.58
CA ASN A 135 5.77 2.78 -0.13
C ASN A 135 7.14 3.36 0.27
N ARG A 136 7.97 2.58 1.00
CA ARG A 136 9.35 2.97 1.32
C ARG A 136 10.20 3.23 0.08
N GLU A 137 10.09 2.37 -0.94
CA GLU A 137 10.79 2.56 -2.20
C GLU A 137 10.34 3.82 -2.93
N ARG A 138 9.02 4.08 -2.98
CA ARG A 138 8.46 5.31 -3.56
C ARG A 138 8.95 6.56 -2.81
N ASP A 139 9.00 6.52 -1.49
CA ASP A 139 9.46 7.64 -0.67
C ASP A 139 10.97 7.87 -0.85
N TYR A 140 11.78 6.82 -0.95
CA TYR A 140 13.19 6.93 -1.27
C TYR A 140 13.42 7.54 -2.67
N LYS A 141 12.65 7.11 -3.67
CA LYS A 141 12.71 7.69 -5.02
C LYS A 141 12.35 9.18 -4.99
N ARG A 142 11.29 9.56 -4.28
CA ARG A 142 10.89 10.97 -4.12
C ARG A 142 12.00 11.80 -3.46
N TYR A 143 12.65 11.26 -2.45
CA TYR A 143 13.77 11.92 -1.77
C TYR A 143 14.94 12.15 -2.72
N ARG A 144 15.32 11.13 -3.51
CA ARG A 144 16.38 11.24 -4.52
C ARG A 144 16.07 12.32 -5.56
N GLU A 145 14.86 12.32 -6.12
CA GLU A 145 14.43 13.33 -7.09
C GLU A 145 14.43 14.75 -6.49
N GLU A 146 14.05 14.89 -5.22
CA GLU A 146 14.10 16.19 -4.53
C GLU A 146 15.54 16.66 -4.30
N GLU A 147 16.46 15.76 -3.95
CA GLU A 147 17.88 16.05 -3.80
C GLU A 147 18.52 16.46 -5.13
N GLU A 148 18.25 15.74 -6.21
CA GLU A 148 18.66 16.11 -7.57
C GLU A 148 18.12 17.48 -7.97
N ARG A 149 16.85 17.78 -7.66
CA ARG A 149 16.25 19.09 -7.90
C ARG A 149 16.94 20.20 -7.11
N ARG A 150 17.27 19.96 -5.83
CA ARG A 150 18.02 20.91 -5.01
C ARG A 150 19.41 21.17 -5.58
N GLN A 151 20.11 20.11 -6.00
CA GLN A 151 21.43 20.24 -6.64
C GLN A 151 21.34 21.02 -7.94
N ALA A 152 20.33 20.77 -8.78
CA ALA A 152 20.13 21.49 -10.03
C ALA A 152 19.89 23.00 -9.79
N ILE A 153 19.11 23.36 -8.77
CA ILE A 153 18.89 24.76 -8.39
C ILE A 153 20.21 25.42 -7.96
N LEU A 154 21.00 24.75 -7.12
CA LEU A 154 22.30 25.28 -6.69
C LEU A 154 23.27 25.44 -7.86
N ALA A 155 23.33 24.47 -8.77
CA ALA A 155 24.15 24.54 -9.97
C ALA A 155 23.71 25.69 -10.91
N GLN A 156 22.39 25.92 -11.03
CA GLN A 156 21.85 27.03 -11.80
C GLN A 156 22.22 28.39 -11.18
N GLN A 157 22.13 28.53 -9.85
CA GLN A 157 22.54 29.74 -9.14
C GLN A 157 24.04 30.01 -9.34
N GLU A 158 24.88 28.98 -9.25
CA GLU A 158 26.31 29.10 -9.48
C GLU A 158 26.62 29.52 -10.93
N LEU A 159 25.90 28.97 -11.91
CA LEU A 159 26.05 29.35 -13.31
C LEU A 159 25.68 30.83 -13.53
N MET A 160 24.58 31.29 -12.91
CA MET A 160 24.18 32.70 -12.97
C MET A 160 25.22 33.62 -12.35
N ARG A 161 25.81 33.23 -11.21
CA ARG A 161 26.92 33.96 -10.57
C ARG A 161 28.13 34.07 -11.51
N ARG A 162 28.56 32.96 -12.11
CA ARG A 162 29.69 32.94 -13.05
C ARG A 162 29.45 33.80 -14.30
N ARG A 163 28.22 33.84 -14.81
CA ARG A 163 27.85 34.71 -15.93
C ARG A 163 27.95 36.19 -15.55
N ALA A 164 27.38 36.55 -14.40
CA ALA A 164 27.45 37.91 -13.88
C ALA A 164 28.89 38.40 -13.66
N GLU A 165 29.82 37.51 -13.26
CA GLU A 165 31.24 37.83 -13.11
C GLU A 165 32.00 37.93 -14.46
N ALA A 166 31.57 37.19 -15.49
CA ALA A 166 32.20 37.18 -16.79
C ALA A 166 31.82 38.39 -17.66
N ASP A 167 30.59 38.91 -17.51
CA ASP A 167 30.09 40.06 -18.27
C ASP A 167 30.94 41.33 -18.12
N PRO A 168 31.34 41.80 -16.92
CA PRO A 168 32.18 43.00 -16.81
C PRO A 168 33.55 42.81 -17.46
N ARG A 169 34.14 41.61 -17.36
CA ARG A 169 35.41 41.29 -18.04
C ARG A 169 35.26 41.31 -19.57
N ARG A 170 34.10 40.91 -20.07
CA ARG A 170 33.80 40.95 -21.51
C ARG A 170 33.61 42.40 -21.96
N GLN A 171 32.92 43.20 -21.17
CA GLN A 171 32.71 44.62 -21.43
C GLN A 171 34.04 45.40 -21.42
N GLU A 172 34.90 45.17 -20.43
CA GLU A 172 36.25 45.77 -20.36
C GLU A 172 37.11 45.43 -21.60
N ARG A 173 37.08 44.16 -22.06
CA ARG A 173 37.77 43.75 -23.29
C ARG A 173 37.19 44.40 -24.54
N GLU A 174 35.88 44.62 -24.60
CA GLU A 174 35.22 45.30 -25.72
C GLU A 174 35.54 46.80 -25.73
N ASP A 175 35.50 47.43 -24.58
CA ASP A 175 35.86 48.84 -24.39
C ASP A 175 37.34 49.08 -24.72
N GLU A 176 38.23 48.17 -24.31
CA GLU A 176 39.64 48.21 -24.70
C GLU A 176 39.81 48.07 -26.22
N ARG A 177 39.09 47.15 -26.87
CA ARG A 177 39.10 47.02 -28.34
C ARG A 177 38.61 48.30 -29.01
N ARG A 178 37.54 48.92 -28.50
CA ARG A 178 37.03 50.20 -29.02
C ARG A 178 38.06 51.32 -28.86
N ARG A 179 38.73 51.41 -27.70
CA ARG A 179 39.79 52.37 -27.45
C ARG A 179 40.95 52.22 -28.43
N ARG A 180 41.44 50.99 -28.64
CA ARG A 180 42.51 50.70 -29.61
C ARG A 180 42.10 51.01 -31.05
N ALA A 181 40.85 50.70 -31.43
CA ALA A 181 40.35 51.02 -32.76
C ALA A 181 40.29 52.53 -33.00
N TYR A 182 39.84 53.30 -32.00
CA TYR A 182 39.83 54.76 -32.04
C TYR A 182 41.26 55.31 -32.17
N GLU A 183 42.19 54.84 -31.34
CA GLU A 183 43.60 55.23 -31.40
C GLU A 183 44.23 54.93 -32.76
N ALA A 184 43.97 53.76 -33.34
CA ALA A 184 44.46 53.38 -34.66
C ALA A 184 43.89 54.27 -35.79
N GLN A 185 42.62 54.70 -35.69
CA GLN A 185 42.03 55.63 -36.66
C GLN A 185 42.71 57.01 -36.59
N HIS A 186 43.09 57.46 -35.40
CA HIS A 186 43.75 58.75 -35.21
C HIS A 186 45.25 58.74 -35.52
N ALA A 187 45.92 57.59 -35.44
CA ALA A 187 47.35 57.47 -35.76
C ALA A 187 47.68 57.60 -37.26
N VAL A 188 46.69 57.48 -38.16
CA VAL A 188 46.90 57.53 -39.62
C VAL A 188 46.72 58.94 -40.20
N TYR A 189 46.27 59.91 -39.41
CA TYR A 189 46.10 61.30 -39.84
C TYR A 189 47.32 62.16 -39.48
N GLU A 190 48.49 61.81 -40.03
CA GLU A 190 49.49 62.86 -40.22
C GLU A 190 49.00 63.75 -41.38
N PRO A 191 48.83 65.07 -41.17
CA PRO A 191 48.48 65.97 -42.25
C PRO A 191 49.69 66.07 -43.19
N VAL A 192 49.76 65.16 -44.15
CA VAL A 192 50.61 65.33 -45.32
C VAL A 192 50.03 66.51 -46.08
N GLY A 193 50.63 67.68 -45.90
CA GLY A 193 50.36 68.86 -46.70
C GLY A 193 50.65 68.55 -48.17
N GLY A 194 49.59 68.20 -48.90
CA GLY A 194 49.66 67.88 -50.32
C GLY A 194 48.39 68.34 -51.01
N TYR A 195 48.45 69.55 -51.57
CA TYR A 195 47.49 70.02 -52.56
C TYR A 195 47.50 69.08 -53.77
N ALA A 196 46.37 68.44 -54.07
CA ALA A 196 46.12 67.86 -55.39
C ALA A 196 44.62 67.89 -55.71
N PRO A 197 44.19 68.63 -56.75
CA PRO A 197 42.79 68.79 -57.10
C PRO A 197 42.32 67.67 -58.05
N GLY A 198 41.10 67.19 -57.77
CA GLY A 198 40.19 66.63 -58.77
C GLY A 198 40.31 65.13 -59.01
N HIS A 199 39.35 64.36 -58.49
CA HIS A 199 38.86 63.17 -59.18
C HIS A 199 37.43 62.80 -58.74
N ARG A 200 36.51 63.12 -59.65
CA ARG A 200 35.28 62.42 -60.08
C ARG A 200 34.62 61.44 -59.09
N GLU A 201 33.40 61.81 -58.69
CA GLU A 201 32.43 60.97 -58.00
C GLU A 201 32.00 59.78 -58.86
N ASP A 202 32.28 58.55 -58.41
CA ASP A 202 31.62 57.35 -58.91
C ASP A 202 30.53 56.89 -57.95
N ARG A 203 29.29 56.96 -58.43
CA ARG A 203 28.07 56.57 -57.72
C ARG A 203 28.00 55.06 -57.57
N VAL A 204 28.15 54.55 -56.34
CA VAL A 204 27.85 53.15 -56.01
C VAL A 204 26.33 52.98 -55.82
N PRO A 205 25.67 52.01 -56.48
CA PRO A 205 24.23 51.79 -56.34
C PRO A 205 23.88 51.21 -54.97
N LYS A 206 22.95 51.87 -54.26
CA LYS A 206 22.34 51.38 -53.01
C LYS A 206 21.45 50.17 -53.31
N ARG A 207 21.94 48.96 -53.08
CA ARG A 207 21.10 47.75 -53.00
C ARG A 207 20.31 47.78 -51.68
N LYS A 208 19.02 48.09 -51.77
CA LYS A 208 18.04 47.88 -50.70
C LYS A 208 17.76 46.37 -50.63
N VAL A 209 18.33 45.68 -49.66
CA VAL A 209 17.90 44.32 -49.31
C VAL A 209 16.71 44.48 -48.36
N SER A 210 15.51 44.14 -48.83
CA SER A 210 14.28 44.15 -48.04
C SER A 210 14.33 43.03 -46.99
N LEU A 211 14.01 43.37 -45.74
CA LEU A 211 14.06 42.47 -44.59
C LEU A 211 12.86 41.50 -44.50
N SER A 212 12.11 41.30 -45.59
CA SER A 212 10.81 40.62 -45.62
C SER A 212 10.84 39.15 -46.05
N ASP A 213 11.99 38.61 -46.43
CA ASP A 213 12.08 37.26 -47.04
C ASP A 213 12.52 36.15 -46.08
N PHE A 214 12.43 36.36 -44.76
CA PHE A 214 12.66 35.28 -43.80
C PHE A 214 11.33 34.58 -43.47
N PRO A 215 11.14 33.32 -43.90
CA PRO A 215 9.95 32.56 -43.54
C PRO A 215 9.94 32.36 -42.02
N MET A 216 8.87 32.83 -41.38
CA MET A 216 8.63 32.62 -39.96
C MET A 216 8.52 31.11 -39.71
N PRO A 217 9.28 30.51 -38.78
CA PRO A 217 9.18 29.08 -38.52
C PRO A 217 7.78 28.76 -37.97
N PRO A 218 7.16 27.65 -38.40
CA PRO A 218 5.82 27.27 -37.94
C PRO A 218 5.85 27.02 -36.44
N GLN A 219 4.97 27.72 -35.71
CA GLN A 219 4.72 27.46 -34.31
C GLN A 219 4.11 26.06 -34.18
N TYR A 220 4.94 25.07 -33.83
CA TYR A 220 4.46 23.78 -33.38
C TYR A 220 3.76 23.96 -32.03
N TYR A 221 2.43 24.07 -32.10
CA TYR A 221 1.53 23.93 -30.98
C TYR A 221 1.64 22.50 -30.45
N GLN A 222 2.61 22.24 -29.57
CA GLN A 222 2.65 21.00 -28.79
C GLN A 222 1.58 21.08 -27.70
N SER A 223 0.36 20.68 -28.07
CA SER A 223 -0.65 20.26 -27.11
C SER A 223 -0.16 18.96 -26.47
N THR A 224 0.56 19.06 -25.35
CA THR A 224 0.76 17.90 -24.48
C THR A 224 -0.55 17.65 -23.73
N MET A 225 -1.33 16.78 -24.35
CA MET A 225 -2.41 15.98 -23.81
C MET A 225 -2.41 15.94 -22.28
N ALA A 226 -3.45 16.55 -21.71
CA ALA A 226 -3.88 16.34 -20.35
C ALA A 226 -3.92 14.83 -20.07
N SER A 227 -3.03 14.37 -19.20
CA SER A 227 -3.05 13.02 -18.65
C SER A 227 -4.28 12.90 -17.75
N SER A 228 -5.41 12.58 -18.38
CA SER A 228 -6.59 12.05 -17.72
C SER A 228 -6.21 10.73 -17.05
N ARG A 229 -5.91 10.81 -15.75
CA ARG A 229 -5.87 9.64 -14.87
C ARG A 229 -7.28 9.07 -14.75
N GLN A 230 -7.73 8.36 -15.77
CA GLN A 230 -8.76 7.36 -15.62
C GLN A 230 -8.24 6.29 -14.66
N ARG A 231 -8.82 6.28 -13.46
CA ARG A 231 -8.70 5.16 -12.54
C ARG A 231 -9.36 3.96 -13.22
N CYS A 232 -8.57 3.01 -13.69
CA CYS A 232 -9.04 1.65 -13.92
C CYS A 232 -9.44 1.07 -12.56
N VAL A 233 -10.73 1.13 -12.25
CA VAL A 233 -11.34 0.26 -11.26
C VAL A 233 -11.50 -1.08 -11.96
N SER A 234 -10.53 -1.97 -11.75
CA SER A 234 -10.66 -3.36 -12.16
C SER A 234 -11.83 -3.98 -11.40
N GLY A 235 -12.97 -4.08 -12.07
CA GLY A 235 -14.09 -4.90 -11.66
C GLY A 235 -13.68 -6.36 -11.70
N GLY A 236 -13.68 -6.99 -10.52
CA GLY A 236 -13.81 -8.43 -10.38
C GLY A 236 -15.26 -8.76 -10.10
N GLU A 237 -16.06 -8.88 -11.17
CA GLU A 237 -17.39 -9.47 -11.11
C GLU A 237 -17.27 -10.97 -10.79
N GLY A 238 -18.08 -11.42 -9.85
CA GLY A 238 -18.15 -12.84 -9.52
C GLY A 238 -19.29 -13.24 -8.61
N LEU A 239 -20.40 -12.50 -8.55
CA LEU A 239 -21.62 -12.97 -7.89
C LEU A 239 -22.88 -12.56 -8.66
N ARG A 240 -23.40 -13.54 -9.40
CA ARG A 240 -24.76 -13.54 -9.94
C ARG A 240 -25.76 -13.44 -8.78
N THR A 241 -26.56 -12.38 -8.75
CA THR A 241 -27.86 -12.38 -8.08
C THR A 241 -28.92 -11.86 -9.06
N LYS A 242 -30.01 -12.63 -9.16
CA LYS A 242 -31.19 -12.33 -9.97
C LYS A 242 -32.06 -11.25 -9.31
N PRO A 243 -32.97 -10.60 -10.05
CA PRO A 243 -33.51 -9.29 -9.70
C PRO A 243 -34.78 -9.38 -8.87
N SER A 244 -35.00 -8.41 -8.00
CA SER A 244 -36.32 -8.08 -7.48
C SER A 244 -36.46 -6.58 -7.19
N THR A 245 -37.38 -5.97 -7.94
CA THR A 245 -38.22 -4.81 -7.63
C THR A 245 -37.64 -3.38 -7.59
N PRO A 246 -38.35 -2.40 -8.17
CA PRO A 246 -37.98 -1.00 -8.18
C PRO A 246 -38.49 -0.29 -6.92
N SER A 247 -37.70 0.61 -6.35
CA SER A 247 -38.19 1.55 -5.34
C SER A 247 -37.58 2.94 -5.57
N LEU A 248 -38.48 3.90 -5.40
CA LEU A 248 -38.44 5.29 -5.80
C LEU A 248 -37.49 6.18 -4.96
N ALA A 249 -37.07 7.26 -5.62
CA ALA A 249 -36.64 8.56 -5.10
C ALA A 249 -35.20 8.72 -4.53
N PRO A 250 -34.42 9.69 -5.06
CA PRO A 250 -33.19 10.14 -4.43
C PRO A 250 -33.48 11.23 -3.39
N SER A 251 -33.38 10.88 -2.11
CA SER A 251 -33.31 11.87 -1.02
C SER A 251 -31.87 12.32 -0.84
N SER A 252 -31.56 13.52 -1.33
CA SER A 252 -30.33 14.27 -1.10
C SER A 252 -30.05 14.43 0.40
N ARG A 253 -29.19 13.58 0.97
CA ARG A 253 -28.61 13.80 2.30
C ARG A 253 -27.24 14.46 2.15
N SER A 254 -27.28 15.77 2.37
CA SER A 254 -26.15 16.65 2.64
C SER A 254 -25.24 16.04 3.72
N ALA A 255 -24.05 15.58 3.33
CA ALA A 255 -23.01 15.16 4.26
C ALA A 255 -22.50 16.39 5.01
N ARG A 256 -23.01 16.62 6.23
CA ARG A 256 -22.43 17.59 7.16
C ARG A 256 -21.09 17.02 7.60
N PHE A 257 -20.01 17.74 7.30
CA PHE A 257 -18.69 17.53 7.85
C PHE A 257 -18.79 17.58 9.39
N ALA A 258 -18.81 16.42 10.02
CA ALA A 258 -18.61 16.32 11.47
C ALA A 258 -17.16 16.71 11.75
N ARG A 259 -16.99 17.86 12.43
CA ARG A 259 -15.69 18.26 12.98
C ARG A 259 -15.16 17.14 13.88
N PRO A 260 -13.88 16.76 13.76
CA PRO A 260 -13.28 15.81 14.69
C PRO A 260 -13.35 16.37 16.12
N ALA A 261 -13.81 15.52 17.05
CA ALA A 261 -13.93 15.88 18.45
C ALA A 261 -12.55 16.29 19.03
N PRO A 262 -12.49 17.28 19.94
CA PRO A 262 -11.26 17.67 20.59
C PRO A 262 -10.68 16.48 21.34
N ARG A 263 -9.42 16.19 21.04
CA ARG A 263 -8.61 15.11 21.60
C ARG A 263 -8.50 15.34 23.10
N GLN A 264 -9.23 14.54 23.90
CA GLN A 264 -9.10 14.58 25.35
C GLN A 264 -7.64 14.27 25.71
N GLN A 265 -7.00 15.21 26.41
CA GLN A 265 -5.69 15.01 27.00
C GLN A 265 -5.86 13.97 28.11
N ILE A 266 -5.27 12.79 27.90
CA ILE A 266 -5.13 11.79 28.96
C ILE A 266 -4.20 12.39 30.02
N PRO A 267 -4.62 12.49 31.30
CA PRO A 267 -3.76 12.94 32.38
C PRO A 267 -2.50 12.08 32.43
N GLN A 268 -1.33 12.72 32.52
CA GLN A 268 -0.09 12.02 32.84
C GLN A 268 -0.13 11.60 34.31
N GLU A 269 -0.81 10.49 34.59
CA GLU A 269 -0.69 9.84 35.89
C GLU A 269 0.65 9.09 35.97
N TYR A 270 1.53 9.68 36.79
CA TYR A 270 2.22 9.00 37.89
C TYR A 270 3.04 7.75 37.52
N TYR A 271 4.32 7.97 37.21
CA TYR A 271 5.34 6.91 37.27
C TYR A 271 5.76 6.69 38.73
N PRO A 272 5.56 5.50 39.32
CA PRO A 272 6.20 5.18 40.59
C PRO A 272 7.70 4.95 40.36
N TYR A 273 8.51 5.56 41.22
CA TYR A 273 9.96 5.32 41.30
C TYR A 273 10.24 3.85 41.63
N PRO A 274 11.29 3.23 41.06
CA PRO A 274 11.74 1.93 41.53
C PRO A 274 12.50 2.09 42.85
N GLU A 275 12.06 1.36 43.87
CA GLU A 275 12.85 1.14 45.08
C GLU A 275 14.14 0.40 44.73
N VAL A 276 15.23 0.93 45.28
CA VAL A 276 16.57 0.37 45.22
C VAL A 276 16.70 -0.61 46.38
N TYR A 277 16.89 -1.90 46.08
CA TYR A 277 17.47 -2.89 46.99
C TYR A 277 18.38 -3.82 46.21
#